data_AF-A0AAD8BTA0-F1
#
_entry.id   AF-A0AAD8BTA0-F1
#
_cell.length_a   1.000
_cell.length_b   1.000
_cell.length_c   1.000
_cell.angle_alpha   90.00
_cell.angle_beta   90.00
_cell.angle_gamma   90.00
#
_symmetry.space_group_name_H-M   'P 1'
#
loop_
_entity.id
_entity.type
_entity.pdbx_description
1 polymer ?
#
loop_
_entity_poly.entity_id
_entity_poly.type
_entity_poly.pdbx_seq_one_letter_code
_entity_poly.pdbx_strand_id
1 'polypeptide(L)'
;MQDGPAREEGGGSRTGILDHSNDSRNWTAGPGSYRKDASAKIDDMETAKRDALETLTAVLLHLESSNGCVLSRPGQIFEVIRPGCPLANKVMAIINEACTGGKNAERGCHRLQVEDTLRRSRDYSSVPACVVTYLLDCLETSSDLFMSEPQRYMALQT
;
A
#
# COMPACT_ATOMS: atom_id res chain seq x y z
N MET A 1 -23.28 18.50 56.78
CA MET A 1 -23.76 17.73 57.95
C MET A 1 -25.21 18.12 58.17
N GLN A 2 -26.14 17.25 57.80
CA GLN A 2 -27.52 17.28 58.30
C GLN A 2 -28.05 15.84 58.22
N ASP A 3 -28.35 15.33 59.41
CA ASP A 3 -28.83 14.01 59.76
C ASP A 3 -30.32 13.80 59.42
N GLY A 4 -30.64 12.62 58.89
CA GLY A 4 -31.82 11.77 59.19
C GLY A 4 -33.25 12.27 58.92
N PRO A 5 -34.30 11.43 59.08
CA PRO A 5 -34.29 10.10 59.70
C PRO A 5 -35.00 8.98 58.90
N ALA A 6 -34.95 7.79 59.50
CA ALA A 6 -35.48 6.50 59.07
C ALA A 6 -36.90 6.22 59.64
N ARG A 7 -37.64 5.35 58.92
CA ARG A 7 -38.45 4.18 59.37
C ARG A 7 -39.54 4.36 60.45
N GLU A 8 -40.80 3.97 60.21
CA GLU A 8 -41.51 2.73 60.65
C GLU A 8 -43.02 3.12 60.69
N GLU A 9 -44.08 2.29 60.63
CA GLU A 9 -44.33 0.86 60.61
C GLU A 9 -45.84 0.64 60.30
N GLY A 10 -46.22 -0.61 59.97
CA GLY A 10 -47.57 -1.15 60.18
C GLY A 10 -48.47 -1.10 58.95
N GLY A 11 -49.08 -2.19 58.48
CA GLY A 11 -49.35 -3.49 59.09
C GLY A 11 -50.72 -3.93 58.57
N GLY A 12 -50.81 -5.04 57.84
CA GLY A 12 -52.07 -5.49 57.25
C GLY A 12 -51.93 -6.80 56.50
N SER A 13 -52.23 -7.88 57.22
CA SER A 13 -52.06 -9.29 56.86
C SER A 13 -52.99 -9.81 55.74
N ARG A 14 -52.52 -10.90 55.10
CA ARG A 14 -53.29 -12.01 54.46
C ARG A 14 -53.99 -11.66 53.14
N THR A 15 -53.96 -12.45 52.07
CA THR A 15 -53.78 -13.89 51.85
C THR A 15 -53.69 -14.12 50.35
N GLY A 16 -52.99 -15.16 49.91
CA GLY A 16 -53.51 -15.98 48.81
C GLY A 16 -52.63 -16.15 47.58
N ILE A 17 -52.27 -17.42 47.38
CA ILE A 17 -52.23 -18.12 46.09
C ILE A 17 -50.94 -17.96 45.29
N LEU A 18 -50.21 -19.08 45.27
CA LEU A 18 -49.20 -19.44 44.29
C LEU A 18 -49.75 -19.24 42.87
N ASP A 19 -49.02 -18.51 42.03
CA ASP A 19 -49.01 -18.83 40.61
C ASP A 19 -47.57 -18.82 40.08
N HIS A 20 -47.17 -20.00 39.61
CA HIS A 20 -45.91 -20.21 38.93
C HIS A 20 -46.00 -19.60 37.54
N SER A 21 -45.31 -18.50 37.29
CA SER A 21 -44.88 -18.16 35.94
C SER A 21 -43.35 -18.14 35.90
N ASN A 22 -42.83 -19.34 35.69
CA ASN A 22 -41.48 -19.59 35.23
C ASN A 22 -41.41 -19.11 33.77
N ASP A 23 -41.15 -17.81 33.58
CA ASP A 23 -40.99 -17.22 32.26
C ASP A 23 -39.58 -17.56 31.73
N SER A 24 -39.40 -18.85 31.43
CA SER A 24 -38.29 -19.38 30.66
C SER A 24 -38.36 -18.77 29.26
N ARG A 25 -37.65 -17.65 29.06
CA ARG A 25 -37.38 -17.14 27.70
C ARG A 25 -36.60 -18.21 26.95
N ASN A 26 -37.35 -18.98 26.18
CA ASN A 26 -36.90 -19.99 25.25
C ASN A 26 -36.15 -19.28 24.11
N TRP A 27 -34.82 -19.29 24.14
CA TRP A 27 -33.99 -18.86 23.02
C TRP A 27 -34.05 -19.91 21.92
N THR A 28 -35.15 -19.99 21.19
CA THR A 28 -35.17 -20.69 19.90
C THR A 28 -34.54 -19.77 18.85
N ALA A 29 -33.22 -19.70 18.83
CA ALA A 29 -32.48 -19.23 17.68
C ALA A 29 -32.75 -20.23 16.54
N GLY A 30 -33.73 -19.93 15.69
CA GLY A 30 -34.05 -20.75 14.53
C GLY A 30 -32.84 -20.90 13.60
N PRO A 31 -32.71 -22.04 12.89
CA PRO A 31 -31.55 -22.35 12.04
C PRO A 31 -31.31 -21.38 10.87
N GLY A 32 -32.15 -20.34 10.71
CA GLY A 32 -31.99 -19.28 9.71
C GLY A 32 -31.30 -17.99 10.20
N SER A 33 -31.15 -17.77 11.51
CA SER A 33 -30.54 -16.52 12.03
C SER A 33 -29.02 -16.50 11.83
N TYR A 34 -28.34 -17.59 12.20
CA TYR A 34 -26.88 -17.70 12.10
C TYR A 34 -26.35 -17.57 10.67
N ARG A 35 -27.13 -17.98 9.66
CA ARG A 35 -26.72 -17.96 8.25
C ARG A 35 -26.80 -16.57 7.63
N LYS A 36 -27.77 -15.75 8.04
CA LYS A 36 -27.95 -14.37 7.58
C LYS A 36 -26.90 -13.44 8.20
N ASP A 37 -26.62 -13.62 9.49
CA ASP A 37 -25.62 -12.83 10.21
C ASP A 37 -24.19 -13.16 9.76
N ALA A 38 -23.93 -14.42 9.35
CA ALA A 38 -22.64 -14.80 8.77
C ALA A 38 -22.46 -14.23 7.34
N SER A 39 -23.50 -14.23 6.51
CA SER A 39 -23.45 -13.64 5.16
C SER A 39 -23.20 -12.14 5.22
N ALA A 40 -23.93 -11.41 6.06
CA ALA A 40 -23.76 -9.96 6.23
C ALA A 40 -22.35 -9.60 6.72
N LYS A 41 -21.79 -10.36 7.67
CA LYS A 41 -20.41 -10.16 8.15
C LYS A 41 -19.34 -10.45 7.09
N ILE A 42 -19.60 -11.39 6.18
CA ILE A 42 -18.70 -11.67 5.05
C ILE A 42 -18.76 -10.52 4.04
N ASP A 43 -19.96 -10.03 3.71
CA ASP A 43 -20.15 -8.93 2.77
C ASP A 43 -19.52 -7.61 3.28
N ASP A 44 -19.63 -7.33 4.58
CA ASP A 44 -18.99 -6.18 5.23
C ASP A 44 -17.45 -6.29 5.19
N MET A 45 -16.91 -7.50 5.44
CA MET A 45 -15.47 -7.74 5.41
C MET A 45 -14.89 -7.64 3.99
N GLU A 46 -15.58 -8.17 2.98
CA GLU A 46 -15.15 -8.07 1.59
C GLU A 46 -15.22 -6.62 1.08
N THR A 47 -16.19 -5.84 1.56
CA THR A 47 -16.27 -4.40 1.28
C THR A 47 -15.12 -3.64 1.93
N ALA A 48 -14.85 -3.87 3.22
CA ALA A 48 -13.72 -3.23 3.90
C ALA A 48 -12.37 -3.57 3.26
N LYS A 49 -12.18 -4.81 2.76
CA LYS A 49 -10.97 -5.19 2.01
C LYS A 49 -10.83 -4.43 0.70
N ARG A 50 -11.94 -4.26 -0.04
CA ARG A 50 -11.94 -3.50 -1.29
C ARG A 50 -11.56 -2.04 -1.05
N ASP A 51 -12.18 -1.41 -0.06
CA ASP A 51 -11.92 -0.01 0.29
C ASP A 51 -10.46 0.19 0.73
N ALA A 52 -9.93 -0.75 1.53
CA ALA A 52 -8.53 -0.74 1.93
C ALA A 52 -7.57 -0.89 0.72
N LEU A 53 -7.88 -1.81 -0.20
CA LEU A 53 -7.08 -2.02 -1.41
C LEU A 53 -7.09 -0.78 -2.31
N GLU A 54 -8.25 -0.15 -2.51
CA GLU A 54 -8.39 1.08 -3.27
C GLU A 54 -7.57 2.21 -2.65
N THR A 55 -7.65 2.37 -1.32
CA THR A 55 -6.88 3.36 -0.58
C THR A 55 -5.38 3.14 -0.72
N LEU A 56 -4.91 1.90 -0.54
CA LEU A 56 -3.50 1.54 -0.70
C LEU A 56 -3.00 1.80 -2.13
N THR A 57 -3.81 1.43 -3.12
CA THR A 57 -3.51 1.67 -4.54
C THR A 57 -3.36 3.18 -4.81
N ALA A 58 -4.27 4.00 -4.30
CA ALA A 58 -4.20 5.45 -4.45
C ALA A 58 -2.94 6.04 -3.80
N VAL A 59 -2.56 5.57 -2.61
CA VAL A 59 -1.33 5.99 -1.93
C VAL A 59 -0.09 5.62 -2.75
N LEU A 60 -0.02 4.39 -3.29
CA LEU A 60 1.13 3.94 -4.09
C LEU A 60 1.26 4.73 -5.40
N LEU A 61 0.15 5.04 -6.08
CA LEU A 61 0.14 5.89 -7.26
C LEU A 61 0.55 7.34 -6.92
N HIS A 62 0.17 7.84 -5.75
CA HIS A 62 0.64 9.12 -5.26
C HIS A 62 2.16 9.12 -5.03
N LEU A 63 2.72 8.06 -4.43
CA LEU A 63 4.16 7.92 -4.22
C LEU A 63 4.95 7.84 -5.54
N GLU A 64 4.42 7.13 -6.54
CA GLU A 64 5.00 7.09 -7.89
C GLU A 64 5.10 8.49 -8.51
N SER A 65 4.01 9.26 -8.46
CA SER A 65 3.94 10.59 -9.09
C SER A 65 4.68 11.68 -8.32
N SER A 66 4.76 11.60 -6.99
CA SER A 66 5.39 12.62 -6.13
C SER A 66 6.90 12.40 -5.96
N ASN A 67 7.30 11.17 -5.63
CA ASN A 67 8.67 10.86 -5.19
C ASN A 67 9.39 9.89 -6.13
N GLY A 68 8.67 9.10 -6.94
CA GLY A 68 9.26 8.13 -7.85
C GLY A 68 9.84 6.87 -7.19
N CYS A 69 9.62 6.69 -5.88
CA CYS A 69 10.15 5.56 -5.11
C CYS A 69 9.41 4.23 -5.36
N VAL A 70 8.31 4.28 -6.10
CA VAL A 70 7.50 3.14 -6.52
C VAL A 70 7.17 3.30 -8.00
N LEU A 71 7.13 2.19 -8.73
CA LEU A 71 6.66 2.11 -10.12
C LEU A 71 5.44 1.21 -10.20
N SER A 72 4.36 1.73 -10.79
CA SER A 72 3.17 0.95 -11.11
C SER A 72 3.41 0.08 -12.35
N ARG A 73 2.98 -1.17 -12.27
CA ARG A 73 3.10 -2.17 -13.34
C ARG A 73 1.71 -2.68 -13.71
N PRO A 74 1.53 -3.18 -14.96
CA PRO A 74 0.30 -3.84 -15.35
C PRO A 74 -0.11 -4.94 -14.35
N GLY A 75 -1.41 -5.02 -14.04
CA GLY A 75 -1.94 -6.01 -13.10
C GLY A 75 -1.92 -5.58 -11.63
N GLN A 76 -1.87 -4.27 -11.34
CA GLN A 76 -1.81 -3.73 -9.96
C GLN A 76 -0.59 -4.22 -9.18
N ILE A 77 0.52 -4.48 -9.88
CA ILE A 77 1.79 -4.84 -9.27
C ILE A 77 2.59 -3.56 -9.09
N PHE A 78 3.24 -3.41 -7.94
CA PHE A 78 4.06 -2.25 -7.63
C PHE A 78 5.51 -2.69 -7.38
N GLU A 79 6.45 -2.05 -8.07
CA GLU A 79 7.88 -2.27 -7.90
C GLU A 79 8.45 -1.16 -7.02
N VAL A 80 9.14 -1.53 -5.94
CA VAL A 80 9.88 -0.57 -5.10
C VAL A 80 11.20 -0.25 -5.78
N ILE A 81 11.47 1.03 -6.00
CA ILE A 81 12.65 1.52 -6.71
C ILE A 81 13.82 1.65 -5.75
N ARG A 82 14.88 0.88 -6.04
CA ARG A 82 16.09 0.79 -5.24
C ARG A 82 17.23 0.18 -6.07
N PRO A 83 18.49 0.29 -5.65
CA PRO A 83 19.60 -0.40 -6.29
C PRO A 83 19.34 -1.91 -6.41
N GLY A 84 19.70 -2.49 -7.55
CA GLY A 84 19.51 -3.91 -7.86
C GLY A 84 18.08 -4.33 -8.21
N CYS A 85 17.10 -3.42 -8.24
CA CYS A 85 15.76 -3.75 -8.74
C CYS A 85 15.77 -4.04 -10.26
N PRO A 86 14.75 -4.73 -10.80
CA PRO A 86 14.65 -5.00 -12.24
C PRO A 86 14.85 -3.76 -13.13
N LEU A 87 14.24 -2.63 -12.79
CA LEU A 87 14.47 -1.38 -13.52
C LEU A 87 15.92 -0.88 -13.39
N ALA A 88 16.51 -0.95 -12.19
CA ALA A 88 17.90 -0.55 -11.94
C ALA A 88 18.89 -1.32 -12.81
N ASN A 89 18.75 -2.64 -12.88
CA ASN A 89 19.59 -3.49 -13.73
C ASN A 89 19.45 -3.11 -15.20
N LYS A 90 18.24 -2.75 -15.64
CA LYS A 90 18.01 -2.30 -17.01
C LYS A 90 18.66 -0.95 -17.30
N VAL A 91 18.54 0.02 -16.39
CA VAL A 91 19.18 1.34 -16.51
C VAL A 91 20.70 1.22 -16.52
N MET A 92 21.28 0.41 -15.63
CA MET A 92 22.72 0.14 -15.62
C MET A 92 23.19 -0.50 -16.92
N ALA A 93 22.44 -1.45 -17.48
CA ALA A 93 22.74 -2.03 -18.78
C ALA A 93 22.72 -0.97 -19.89
N ILE A 94 21.72 -0.06 -19.90
CA ILE A 94 21.66 1.06 -20.86
C ILE A 94 22.91 1.94 -20.74
N ILE A 95 23.30 2.32 -19.52
CA ILE A 95 24.46 3.18 -19.29
C ILE A 95 25.76 2.50 -19.75
N ASN A 96 25.89 1.20 -19.51
CA ASN A 96 27.06 0.41 -19.90
C ASN A 96 27.12 0.10 -21.41
N GLU A 97 25.98 -0.20 -22.05
CA GLU A 97 25.92 -0.67 -23.44
C GLU A 97 25.67 0.46 -24.45
N ALA A 98 24.73 1.38 -24.17
CA ALA A 98 24.29 2.39 -25.13
C ALA A 98 25.24 3.59 -25.22
N CYS A 99 26.07 3.82 -24.19
CA CYS A 99 26.94 4.98 -24.07
C CYS A 99 28.43 4.67 -24.03
N THR A 100 28.81 3.48 -24.49
CA THR A 100 30.20 3.08 -24.78
C THR A 100 30.60 3.33 -26.24
N GLY A 101 29.83 4.14 -26.98
CA GLY A 101 29.98 4.29 -28.43
C GLY A 101 31.35 4.82 -28.89
N GLY A 102 32.05 4.06 -29.74
CA GLY A 102 33.09 4.51 -30.67
C GLY A 102 34.31 5.26 -30.09
N LYS A 103 35.39 5.39 -30.88
CA LYS A 103 36.61 6.12 -30.46
C LYS A 103 36.38 7.62 -30.13
N ASN A 104 35.20 8.16 -30.44
CA ASN A 104 34.88 9.59 -30.38
C ASN A 104 33.53 9.94 -29.73
N ALA A 105 32.73 9.00 -29.19
CA ALA A 105 31.51 9.41 -28.49
C ALA A 105 31.84 9.83 -27.05
N GLU A 106 31.07 10.79 -26.56
CA GLU A 106 31.12 11.22 -25.18
C GLU A 106 30.84 10.02 -24.25
N ARG A 107 31.64 9.87 -23.21
CA ARG A 107 31.45 8.79 -22.23
C ARG A 107 30.23 9.08 -21.36
N GLY A 108 29.45 8.05 -21.08
CA GLY A 108 28.26 8.14 -20.22
C GLY A 108 26.99 8.53 -20.95
N CYS A 109 25.85 8.35 -20.28
CA CYS A 109 24.53 8.64 -20.84
C CYS A 109 23.91 9.88 -20.20
N HIS A 110 23.32 10.74 -21.03
CA HIS A 110 22.41 11.77 -20.53
C HIS A 110 21.09 11.14 -20.07
N ARG A 111 20.45 11.67 -19.02
CA ARG A 111 19.16 11.19 -18.47
C ARG A 111 18.10 10.96 -19.56
N LEU A 112 17.97 11.93 -20.47
CA LEU A 112 17.01 11.83 -21.58
C LEU A 112 17.29 10.67 -22.53
N GLN A 113 18.55 10.27 -22.73
CA GLN A 113 18.89 9.09 -23.54
C GLN A 113 18.48 7.81 -22.84
N VAL A 114 18.62 7.75 -21.51
CA VAL A 114 18.13 6.63 -20.69
C VAL A 114 16.61 6.53 -20.82
N GLU A 115 15.89 7.63 -20.64
CA GLU A 115 14.43 7.68 -20.81
C GLU A 115 13.98 7.29 -22.22
N ASP A 116 14.64 7.81 -23.26
CA ASP A 116 14.38 7.45 -24.66
C ASP A 116 14.58 5.96 -24.92
N THR A 117 15.58 5.35 -24.29
CA THR A 117 15.89 3.92 -24.45
C THR A 117 14.90 3.06 -23.68
N LEU A 118 14.52 3.46 -22.46
CA LEU A 118 13.46 2.81 -21.68
C LEU A 118 12.12 2.88 -22.41
N ARG A 119 11.78 4.02 -23.02
CA ARG A 119 10.55 4.20 -23.83
C ARG A 119 10.44 3.22 -25.00
N ARG A 120 11.57 2.74 -25.54
CA ARG A 120 11.63 1.72 -26.60
C ARG A 120 11.59 0.29 -26.08
N SER A 121 11.76 0.09 -24.77
CA SER A 121 11.70 -1.23 -24.16
C SER A 121 10.26 -1.67 -23.97
N ARG A 122 9.99 -2.97 -24.14
CA ARG A 122 8.64 -3.54 -23.97
C ARG A 122 8.13 -3.35 -22.54
N ASP A 123 8.99 -3.57 -21.56
CA ASP A 123 8.59 -3.66 -20.17
C ASP A 123 8.63 -2.32 -19.44
N TYR A 124 9.36 -1.32 -19.93
CA TYR A 124 9.54 -0.03 -19.24
C TYR A 124 9.19 1.17 -20.12
N SER A 125 8.33 0.97 -21.12
CA SER A 125 7.95 2.01 -22.07
C SER A 125 7.21 3.20 -21.44
N SER A 126 6.51 2.96 -20.32
CA SER A 126 5.67 3.93 -19.62
C SER A 126 6.26 4.42 -18.29
N VAL A 127 7.55 4.22 -18.05
CA VAL A 127 8.18 4.65 -16.79
C VAL A 127 8.16 6.19 -16.69
N PRO A 128 7.61 6.75 -15.60
CA PRO A 128 7.62 8.19 -15.37
C PRO A 128 9.04 8.77 -15.20
N ALA A 129 9.27 10.01 -15.66
CA ALA A 129 10.57 10.67 -15.54
C ALA A 129 11.02 10.86 -14.07
N CYS A 130 10.08 11.08 -13.14
CA CYS A 130 10.38 11.16 -11.70
C CYS A 130 10.96 9.84 -11.17
N VAL A 131 10.45 8.69 -11.61
CA VAL A 131 10.97 7.36 -11.25
C VAL A 131 12.39 7.17 -11.76
N VAL A 132 12.66 7.56 -13.01
CA VAL A 132 14.02 7.49 -13.57
C VAL A 132 14.99 8.38 -12.80
N THR A 133 14.57 9.61 -12.49
CA THR A 133 15.38 10.57 -11.72
C THR A 133 15.71 10.02 -10.33
N TYR A 134 14.68 9.59 -9.59
CA TYR A 134 14.85 8.99 -8.27
C TYR A 134 15.79 7.76 -8.30
N LEU A 135 15.65 6.90 -9.31
CA LEU A 135 16.51 5.74 -9.46
C LEU A 135 17.98 6.13 -9.69
N LEU A 136 18.24 7.13 -10.54
CA LEU A 136 19.60 7.61 -10.80
C LEU A 136 20.22 8.18 -9.52
N ASP A 137 19.46 8.92 -8.71
CA ASP A 137 19.91 9.43 -7.41
C ASP A 137 20.23 8.28 -6.43
N CYS A 138 19.40 7.22 -6.41
CA CYS A 138 19.67 6.02 -5.61
C CYS A 138 20.96 5.31 -6.03
N LEU A 139 21.20 5.18 -7.33
CA LEU A 139 22.39 4.52 -7.87
C LEU A 139 23.66 5.37 -7.63
N GLU A 140 23.55 6.70 -7.72
CA GLU A 140 24.64 7.61 -7.38
C GLU A 140 24.99 7.52 -5.89
N THR A 141 23.97 7.55 -5.02
CA THR A 141 24.14 7.38 -3.56
C THR A 141 24.78 6.03 -3.22
N SER A 142 24.50 4.99 -4.00
CA SER A 142 25.04 3.64 -3.81
C SER A 142 26.41 3.43 -4.46
N SER A 143 26.95 4.47 -5.11
CA SER A 143 28.23 4.41 -5.84
C SER A 143 28.25 3.39 -7.00
N ASP A 144 27.09 3.09 -7.58
CA ASP A 144 27.00 2.27 -8.80
C ASP A 144 27.30 3.13 -10.05
N LEU A 145 26.95 4.40 -9.98
CA LEU A 145 27.21 5.41 -11.01
C LEU A 145 27.61 6.74 -10.38
N PHE A 146 28.11 7.67 -11.19
CA PHE A 146 28.34 9.05 -10.79
C PHE A 146 27.89 10.00 -11.89
N MET A 147 27.43 11.19 -11.50
CA MET A 147 27.10 12.25 -12.43
C MET A 147 28.37 13.03 -12.83
N SER A 148 28.83 12.86 -14.08
CA SER A 148 30.05 13.51 -14.58
C SER A 148 29.80 14.96 -15.02
N GLU A 149 28.62 15.23 -15.56
CA GLU A 149 28.11 16.54 -15.97
C GLU A 149 26.63 16.62 -15.58
N PRO A 150 25.99 17.80 -15.55
CA PRO A 150 24.57 17.89 -15.23
C PRO A 150 23.71 16.91 -16.07
N GLN A 151 23.03 16.00 -15.37
CA GLN A 151 22.21 14.93 -15.96
C GLN A 151 22.95 13.90 -16.83
N ARG A 152 24.29 13.86 -16.81
CA ARG A 152 25.11 12.86 -17.51
C ARG A 152 25.72 11.89 -16.51
N TYR A 153 25.43 10.62 -16.69
CA TYR A 153 25.78 9.56 -15.75
C TYR A 153 26.75 8.55 -16.37
N MET A 154 27.72 8.14 -15.56
CA MET A 154 28.72 7.14 -15.91
C MET A 154 28.73 6.03 -14.86
N ALA A 155 28.76 4.77 -15.29
CA ALA A 155 28.96 3.65 -14.37
C ALA A 155 30.38 3.69 -13.81
N LEU A 156 30.53 3.39 -12.51
CA LEU A 156 31.85 3.13 -11.94
C LEU A 156 32.32 1.75 -12.41
N GLN A 157 33.46 1.71 -13.12
CA GLN A 157 34.07 0.43 -13.51
C GLN A 157 34.65 -0.23 -12.26
N THR A 158 34.04 -1.34 -11.83
CA THR A 158 34.64 -2.31 -10.90
C THR A 158 35.43 -3.36 -11.65
#